data_AF-R0JVF9-F1
#
_entry.id   AF-R0JVF9-F1
#
_cell.length_a   1.000
_cell.length_b   1.000
_cell.length_c   1.000
_cell.angle_alpha   90.00
_cell.angle_beta   90.00
_cell.angle_gamma   90.00
#
_symmetry.space_group_name_H-M   'P 1'
#
loop_
_entity.id
_entity.type
_entity.pdbx_description
1 polymer ?
#
loop_
_entity_poly.entity_id
_entity_poly.type
_entity_poly.pdbx_seq_one_letter_code
_entity_poly.pdbx_strand_id
1 'polypeptide(L)'
;CPHCKDGPTPTPHTHNTGDSYIQQSIETPPPLSTRAPTTIMNSSPSGPHIVYIVTDTCYPTAHSFEANIGNTHIISVHSTKAAANSRAKKIIYDNDSGCTVDIDKIIEEVKQGLYIGIGVGGKEEKDGCCFARKCEVEGKIVDEDSDSEETSGESGDSDLIDANGDGDGDLDV
;
A
#
# COMPACT_ATOMS: atom_id res chain seq x y z
N CYS A 1 -42.24 -40.44 -32.30
CA CYS A 1 -43.25 -40.11 -31.27
C CYS A 1 -43.10 -38.65 -30.87
N PRO A 2 -44.11 -37.80 -31.18
CA PRO A 2 -44.21 -36.41 -30.73
C PRO A 2 -44.96 -36.32 -29.38
N HIS A 3 -44.70 -35.27 -28.60
CA HIS A 3 -45.57 -34.52 -27.66
C HIS A 3 -44.67 -33.82 -26.62
N CYS A 4 -44.43 -32.51 -26.69
CA CYS A 4 -45.29 -31.34 -26.38
C CYS A 4 -45.40 -31.00 -24.88
N LYS A 5 -44.59 -30.01 -24.48
CA LYS A 5 -44.78 -28.81 -23.61
C LYS A 5 -45.72 -28.73 -22.38
N ASP A 6 -45.27 -27.85 -21.47
CA ASP A 6 -45.95 -26.93 -20.52
C ASP A 6 -46.14 -27.35 -19.02
N GLY A 7 -45.79 -26.43 -18.11
CA GLY A 7 -45.76 -26.55 -16.61
C GLY A 7 -47.14 -26.59 -15.92
N PRO A 8 -47.36 -26.19 -14.63
CA PRO A 8 -46.52 -25.50 -13.63
C PRO A 8 -46.41 -26.24 -12.25
N THR A 9 -45.66 -25.66 -11.30
CA THR A 9 -45.49 -26.10 -9.89
C THR A 9 -46.79 -26.11 -9.08
N PRO A 10 -47.00 -27.12 -8.20
CA PRO A 10 -47.52 -26.82 -6.85
C PRO A 10 -46.86 -27.63 -5.71
N THR A 11 -46.59 -26.93 -4.62
CA THR A 11 -46.23 -27.43 -3.29
C THR A 11 -47.35 -28.25 -2.66
N PRO A 12 -47.05 -29.30 -1.87
CA PRO A 12 -48.00 -29.80 -0.88
C PRO A 12 -47.87 -29.01 0.43
N HIS A 13 -48.87 -28.17 0.68
CA HIS A 13 -49.35 -27.89 2.03
C HIS A 13 -50.05 -29.16 2.55
N THR A 14 -49.66 -29.66 3.72
CA THR A 14 -50.58 -30.45 4.55
C THR A 14 -50.36 -30.09 6.00
N HIS A 15 -51.45 -29.65 6.61
CA HIS A 15 -51.61 -29.20 7.97
C HIS A 15 -52.39 -30.28 8.74
N ASN A 16 -52.30 -30.21 10.08
CA ASN A 16 -53.09 -30.91 11.12
C ASN A 16 -52.64 -32.34 11.49
N THR A 17 -52.49 -32.71 12.77
CA THR A 17 -53.27 -32.27 13.95
C THR A 17 -52.54 -32.58 15.28
N GLY A 18 -52.64 -31.66 16.26
CA GLY A 18 -52.69 -31.86 17.73
C GLY A 18 -51.43 -32.43 18.43
N ASP A 19 -50.95 -31.96 19.57
CA ASP A 19 -51.41 -31.03 20.59
C ASP A 19 -50.18 -30.66 21.44
N SER A 20 -49.92 -29.38 21.73
CA SER A 20 -49.47 -28.88 23.06
C SER A 20 -49.18 -27.37 23.06
N TYR A 21 -50.11 -26.62 23.67
CA TYR A 21 -49.97 -25.36 24.45
C TYR A 21 -48.52 -24.99 24.85
N ILE A 22 -47.97 -23.78 24.64
CA ILE A 22 -48.28 -22.47 25.27
C ILE A 22 -47.81 -21.28 24.36
N GLN A 23 -48.76 -20.38 24.14
CA GLN A 23 -48.80 -18.92 23.92
C GLN A 23 -47.53 -18.06 23.66
N GLN A 24 -47.56 -17.41 22.49
CA GLN A 24 -47.38 -15.97 22.19
C GLN A 24 -46.61 -15.07 23.17
N SER A 25 -45.53 -14.46 22.65
CA SER A 25 -45.28 -13.01 22.80
C SER A 25 -44.59 -12.48 21.55
N ILE A 26 -45.36 -11.74 20.74
CA ILE A 26 -44.85 -10.77 19.78
C ILE A 26 -44.44 -9.57 20.64
N GLU A 27 -43.16 -9.47 20.98
CA GLU A 27 -42.65 -8.27 21.63
C GLU A 27 -42.14 -7.32 20.55
N THR A 28 -42.92 -6.26 20.35
CA THR A 28 -42.57 -5.07 19.59
C THR A 28 -41.50 -4.32 20.38
N PRO A 29 -40.29 -4.05 19.84
CA PRO A 29 -39.38 -3.14 20.52
C PRO A 29 -39.96 -1.70 20.50
N PRO A 30 -39.82 -0.92 21.58
CA PRO A 30 -40.44 0.40 21.72
C PRO A 30 -39.76 1.48 20.85
N PRO A 31 -40.46 2.58 20.50
CA PRO A 31 -39.82 3.74 19.92
C PRO A 31 -39.19 4.57 21.05
N LEU A 32 -37.86 4.53 21.18
CA LEU A 32 -37.12 5.51 21.96
C LEU A 32 -36.39 6.48 21.03
N SER A 33 -37.06 7.61 20.83
CA SER A 33 -36.46 8.88 20.46
C SER A 33 -35.41 9.26 21.50
N THR A 34 -34.14 9.40 21.11
CA THR A 34 -33.31 10.55 21.48
C THR A 34 -32.18 10.69 20.46
N ARG A 35 -32.29 11.74 19.67
CA ARG A 35 -31.25 12.34 18.83
C ARG A 35 -29.95 12.50 19.63
N ALA A 36 -28.88 11.87 19.17
CA ALA A 36 -27.59 12.53 19.11
C ALA A 36 -27.27 12.66 17.61
N PRO A 37 -26.97 13.85 17.07
CA PRO A 37 -26.21 13.89 15.83
C PRO A 37 -24.94 13.13 16.16
N THR A 38 -24.65 12.05 15.43
CA THR A 38 -23.25 11.68 15.24
C THR A 38 -22.64 12.89 14.57
N THR A 39 -22.07 13.77 15.37
CA THR A 39 -21.07 14.71 14.90
C THR A 39 -20.03 13.81 14.26
N ILE A 40 -20.10 13.66 12.94
CA ILE A 40 -18.93 13.36 12.15
C ILE A 40 -18.09 14.61 12.38
N MET A 41 -17.36 14.62 13.50
CA MET A 41 -16.22 15.49 13.62
C MET A 41 -15.32 14.98 12.50
N ASN A 42 -15.38 15.66 11.35
CA ASN A 42 -14.21 15.90 10.53
C ASN A 42 -13.20 16.66 11.41
N SER A 43 -12.76 16.06 12.51
CA SER A 43 -11.44 16.31 13.03
C SER A 43 -10.55 15.50 12.11
N SER A 44 -10.24 16.08 10.94
CA SER A 44 -8.95 15.79 10.33
C SER A 44 -7.96 15.91 11.49
N PRO A 45 -7.25 14.84 11.89
CA PRO A 45 -6.25 14.97 12.92
C PRO A 45 -5.23 16.00 12.40
N SER A 46 -5.32 17.24 12.88
CA SER A 46 -4.34 18.27 12.58
C SER A 46 -3.07 17.87 13.31
N GLY A 47 -2.21 17.18 12.59
CA GLY A 47 -0.99 16.63 13.12
C GLY A 47 -0.43 15.54 12.21
N PRO A 48 0.83 15.16 12.45
CA PRO A 48 1.54 14.21 11.60
C PRO A 48 0.77 12.89 11.52
N HIS A 49 0.36 12.52 10.31
CA HIS A 49 -0.31 11.26 10.03
C HIS A 49 0.54 10.40 9.11
N ILE A 50 0.48 9.07 9.31
CA ILE A 50 1.24 8.12 8.49
C ILE A 50 0.38 7.70 7.31
N VAL A 51 0.92 7.87 6.10
CA VAL A 51 0.38 7.29 4.86
C VAL A 51 1.27 6.14 4.39
N TYR A 52 0.66 5.16 3.73
CA TYR A 52 1.34 3.98 3.21
C TYR A 52 1.31 4.01 1.69
N ILE A 53 2.47 4.13 1.08
CA ILE A 53 2.66 4.29 -0.35
C ILE A 53 3.04 2.93 -0.93
N VAL A 54 2.30 2.50 -1.96
CA VAL A 54 2.62 1.29 -2.72
C VAL A 54 3.38 1.71 -3.96
N THR A 55 4.61 1.23 -4.10
CA THR A 55 5.43 1.43 -5.29
C THR A 55 5.63 0.13 -6.05
N ASP A 56 5.81 0.26 -7.35
CA ASP A 56 6.13 -0.83 -8.25
C ASP A 56 7.33 -0.46 -9.11
N THR A 57 8.39 -1.26 -9.01
CA THR A 57 9.68 -1.03 -9.66
C THR A 57 9.94 -2.13 -10.67
N CYS A 58 10.09 -1.75 -11.93
CA CYS A 58 10.49 -2.64 -13.02
C CYS A 58 12.00 -2.51 -13.26
N TYR A 59 12.70 -3.64 -13.29
CA TYR A 59 14.12 -3.71 -13.61
C TYR A 59 14.30 -4.35 -15.00
N PRO A 60 14.77 -3.61 -16.01
CA PRO A 60 14.81 -4.11 -17.38
C PRO A 60 15.86 -5.22 -17.58
N THR A 61 16.95 -5.22 -16.81
CA THR A 61 18.04 -6.20 -16.95
C THR A 61 18.48 -6.75 -15.58
N ALA A 62 19.21 -7.86 -15.59
CA ALA A 62 19.84 -8.42 -14.39
C ALA A 62 20.80 -7.42 -13.73
N HIS A 63 21.60 -6.71 -14.53
CA HIS A 63 22.50 -5.68 -14.02
C HIS A 63 21.75 -4.52 -13.37
N SER A 64 20.65 -4.07 -13.99
CA SER A 64 19.75 -3.07 -13.42
C SER A 64 19.17 -3.50 -12.08
N PHE A 65 18.81 -4.78 -11.95
CA PHE A 65 18.32 -5.33 -10.68
C PHE A 65 19.41 -5.34 -9.60
N GLU A 66 20.61 -5.79 -9.92
CA GLU A 66 21.75 -5.82 -8.99
C GLU A 66 22.19 -4.42 -8.55
N ALA A 67 22.23 -3.46 -9.47
CA ALA A 67 22.55 -2.07 -9.19
C ALA A 67 21.39 -1.25 -8.58
N ASN A 68 20.20 -1.86 -8.43
CA ASN A 68 18.96 -1.22 -8.01
C ASN A 68 18.57 0.01 -8.88
N ILE A 69 18.78 -0.08 -10.19
CA ILE A 69 18.45 0.94 -11.19
C ILE A 69 17.19 0.46 -11.93
N GLY A 70 16.01 0.81 -11.40
CA GLY A 70 14.72 0.44 -11.98
C GLY A 70 13.83 1.64 -12.26
N ASN A 71 12.79 1.43 -13.06
CA ASN A 71 11.71 2.41 -13.25
C ASN A 71 10.66 2.19 -12.16
N THR A 72 10.56 3.13 -11.23
CA THR A 72 9.64 3.07 -10.09
C THR A 72 8.40 3.93 -10.32
N HIS A 73 7.23 3.35 -10.09
CA HIS A 73 5.95 4.05 -10.15
C HIS A 73 5.22 3.98 -8.81
N ILE A 74 4.67 5.11 -8.35
CA ILE A 74 3.73 5.12 -7.23
C ILE A 74 2.37 4.65 -7.76
N ILE A 75 1.87 3.54 -7.23
CA ILE A 75 0.63 2.93 -7.69
C ILE A 75 -0.57 3.44 -6.89
N SER A 76 -0.41 3.61 -5.57
CA SER A 76 -1.49 4.05 -4.70
C SER A 76 -0.97 4.48 -3.33
N VAL A 77 -1.79 5.25 -2.61
CA VAL A 77 -1.54 5.69 -1.24
C VAL A 77 -2.72 5.27 -0.37
N HIS A 78 -2.45 4.76 0.83
CA HIS A 78 -3.44 4.22 1.76
C HIS A 78 -3.23 4.78 3.16
N SER A 79 -4.32 4.88 3.93
CA SER A 79 -4.26 5.26 5.35
C SER A 79 -3.89 4.11 6.29
N THR A 80 -3.86 2.86 5.81
CA THR A 80 -3.57 1.68 6.63
C THR A 80 -2.55 0.75 5.99
N LYS A 81 -1.72 0.09 6.83
CA LYS A 81 -0.75 -0.94 6.40
C LYS A 81 -1.44 -2.09 5.67
N ALA A 82 -2.55 -2.57 6.21
CA ALA A 82 -3.25 -3.74 5.70
C ALA A 82 -3.75 -3.53 4.26
N ALA A 83 -4.34 -2.35 3.97
CA ALA A 83 -4.81 -2.02 2.63
C ALA A 83 -3.64 -1.89 1.64
N ALA A 84 -2.56 -1.20 2.02
CA ALA A 84 -1.37 -1.06 1.18
C ALA A 84 -0.70 -2.42 0.89
N ASN A 85 -0.53 -3.26 1.91
CA ASN A 85 0.06 -4.59 1.76
C ASN A 85 -0.79 -5.49 0.86
N SER A 86 -2.11 -5.51 1.07
CA SER A 86 -3.02 -6.28 0.21
C SER A 86 -2.95 -5.81 -1.24
N ARG A 87 -2.79 -4.50 -1.47
CA ARG A 87 -2.65 -3.92 -2.80
C ARG A 87 -1.32 -4.31 -3.44
N ALA A 88 -0.21 -4.16 -2.73
CA ALA A 88 1.12 -4.54 -3.21
C ALA A 88 1.20 -6.03 -3.57
N LYS A 89 0.66 -6.89 -2.71
CA LYS A 89 0.57 -8.33 -2.97
C LYS A 89 -0.25 -8.62 -4.22
N LYS A 90 -1.43 -8.00 -4.37
CA LYS A 90 -2.23 -8.19 -5.59
C LYS A 90 -1.47 -7.80 -6.86
N ILE A 91 -0.72 -6.70 -6.84
CA ILE A 91 0.00 -6.17 -8.01
C ILE A 91 1.08 -7.14 -8.52
N ILE A 92 1.87 -7.75 -7.62
CA ILE A 92 2.95 -8.66 -8.03
C ILE A 92 2.39 -9.98 -8.63
N TYR A 93 1.18 -10.40 -8.26
CA TYR A 93 0.52 -11.59 -8.79
C TYR A 93 -0.36 -11.34 -10.03
N ASP A 94 -0.94 -10.14 -10.18
CA ASP A 94 -1.87 -9.84 -11.29
C ASP A 94 -1.16 -9.73 -12.66
N ASN A 95 0.17 -9.49 -12.72
CA ASN A 95 0.97 -9.48 -13.97
C ASN A 95 0.46 -8.57 -15.12
N ASP A 96 -0.55 -7.73 -14.88
CA ASP A 96 -1.26 -6.94 -15.90
C ASP A 96 -0.55 -5.64 -16.33
N SER A 97 0.61 -5.31 -15.76
CA SER A 97 1.26 -4.00 -15.95
C SER A 97 2.39 -4.00 -16.99
N GLY A 98 2.40 -4.96 -17.92
CA GLY A 98 3.44 -5.08 -18.97
C GLY A 98 4.77 -5.70 -18.51
N CYS A 99 4.93 -5.90 -17.21
CA CYS A 99 6.02 -6.67 -16.62
C CYS A 99 5.46 -7.97 -16.02
N THR A 100 5.61 -9.07 -16.75
CA THR A 100 5.20 -10.38 -16.24
C THR A 100 6.34 -10.98 -15.43
N VAL A 101 6.02 -11.40 -14.20
CA VAL A 101 6.93 -12.18 -13.37
C VAL A 101 6.53 -13.65 -13.29
N ASP A 102 7.51 -14.54 -13.12
CA ASP A 102 7.29 -15.94 -12.80
C ASP A 102 6.75 -16.05 -11.37
N ILE A 103 5.48 -16.42 -11.27
CA ILE A 103 4.74 -16.46 -10.01
C ILE A 103 5.40 -17.41 -9.01
N ASP A 104 5.99 -18.51 -9.50
CA ASP A 104 6.66 -19.51 -8.66
C ASP A 104 8.01 -19.01 -8.11
N LYS A 105 8.51 -17.87 -8.62
CA LYS A 105 9.76 -17.23 -8.20
C LYS A 105 9.53 -15.89 -7.50
N ILE A 106 8.31 -15.61 -7.06
CA ILE A 106 8.04 -14.45 -6.22
C ILE A 106 8.55 -14.73 -4.81
N ILE A 107 9.44 -13.86 -4.34
CA ILE A 107 9.93 -13.83 -2.97
C ILE A 107 9.16 -12.74 -2.23
N GLU A 108 8.44 -13.13 -1.18
CA GLU A 108 7.74 -12.20 -0.30
C GLU A 108 8.55 -11.97 0.98
N GLU A 109 8.69 -10.71 1.37
CA GLU A 109 9.31 -10.29 2.62
C GLU A 109 8.39 -9.26 3.32
N VAL A 110 8.37 -9.28 4.64
CA VAL A 110 7.64 -8.29 5.44
C VAL A 110 8.60 -7.63 6.42
N LYS A 111 8.91 -6.34 6.20
CA LYS A 111 9.74 -5.53 7.09
C LYS A 111 8.88 -4.55 7.86
N GLN A 112 8.94 -4.58 9.20
CA GLN A 112 8.16 -3.66 10.06
C GLN A 112 6.63 -3.69 9.81
N GLY A 113 6.14 -4.84 9.34
CA GLY A 113 4.73 -5.02 8.95
C GLY A 113 4.37 -4.45 7.57
N LEU A 114 5.36 -4.06 6.74
CA LEU A 114 5.19 -3.58 5.38
C LEU A 114 5.68 -4.62 4.37
N TYR A 115 4.89 -4.83 3.32
CA TYR A 115 5.14 -5.84 2.31
C TYR A 115 6.22 -5.42 1.32
N ILE A 116 7.06 -6.38 0.93
CA ILE A 116 7.97 -6.32 -0.20
C ILE A 116 7.81 -7.63 -0.97
N GLY A 117 7.49 -7.56 -2.25
CA GLY A 117 7.42 -8.72 -3.15
C GLY A 117 8.38 -8.50 -4.31
N ILE A 118 9.25 -9.48 -4.58
CA ILE A 118 10.19 -9.45 -5.70
C ILE A 118 9.94 -10.67 -6.58
N GLY A 119 9.59 -10.45 -7.85
CA GLY A 119 9.48 -11.49 -8.86
C GLY A 119 10.57 -11.36 -9.91
N VAL A 120 11.07 -12.49 -10.41
CA VAL A 120 12.15 -12.55 -11.42
C VAL A 120 11.75 -13.45 -12.58
N GLY A 121 12.06 -13.02 -13.80
CA GLY A 121 11.74 -13.73 -15.06
C GLY A 121 10.26 -13.70 -15.40
N GLY A 122 9.85 -14.09 -16.60
CA GLY A 122 8.45 -14.09 -17.04
C GLY A 122 8.24 -15.00 -18.25
N LYS A 123 6.99 -15.24 -18.64
CA LYS A 123 6.70 -16.03 -19.85
C LYS A 123 7.03 -15.18 -21.06
N GLU A 124 8.14 -15.52 -21.69
CA GLU A 124 8.69 -14.92 -22.92
C GLU A 124 9.46 -13.62 -22.61
N GLU A 125 10.80 -13.68 -22.69
CA GLU A 125 11.66 -12.51 -22.91
C GLU A 125 11.26 -11.90 -24.26
N LYS A 126 10.19 -11.12 -24.26
CA LYS A 126 9.89 -10.22 -25.36
C LYS A 126 10.71 -8.96 -25.15
N ASP A 127 11.24 -8.42 -26.24
CA ASP A 127 11.83 -7.09 -26.24
C ASP A 127 10.83 -6.10 -25.60
N GLY A 128 11.21 -5.53 -24.46
CA GLY A 128 10.38 -4.62 -23.67
C GLY A 128 9.77 -5.18 -22.38
N CYS A 129 9.99 -6.44 -22.01
CA CYS A 129 9.60 -6.99 -20.71
C CYS A 129 10.72 -6.79 -19.65
N CYS A 130 10.36 -6.62 -18.38
CA CYS A 130 11.37 -6.46 -17.31
C CYS A 130 11.94 -7.81 -16.85
N PHE A 131 13.23 -7.83 -16.55
CA PHE A 131 13.94 -8.96 -15.96
C PHE A 131 13.41 -9.29 -14.54
N ALA A 132 13.18 -8.26 -13.74
CA ALA A 132 12.64 -8.40 -12.40
C ALA A 132 11.65 -7.27 -12.10
N ARG A 133 10.79 -7.53 -11.12
CA ARG A 133 9.81 -6.58 -10.63
C ARG A 133 9.79 -6.61 -9.11
N LYS A 134 9.73 -5.44 -8.49
CA LYS A 134 9.62 -5.29 -7.04
C LYS A 134 8.40 -4.43 -6.71
N CYS A 135 7.47 -4.96 -5.95
CA CYS A 135 6.37 -4.19 -5.36
C CYS A 135 6.66 -4.01 -3.87
N GLU A 136 6.67 -2.78 -3.37
CA GLU A 136 6.94 -2.51 -1.96
C GLU A 136 5.99 -1.49 -1.36
N VAL A 137 5.89 -1.52 -0.03
CA VAL A 137 5.10 -0.58 0.76
C VAL A 137 6.03 0.22 1.66
N GLU A 138 5.92 1.54 1.58
CA GLU A 138 6.65 2.48 2.43
C GLU A 138 5.67 3.28 3.30
N GLY A 139 5.99 3.46 4.59
CA GLY A 139 5.24 4.37 5.47
C GLY A 139 5.90 5.75 5.51
N LYS A 140 5.18 6.82 5.15
CA LYS A 140 5.62 8.20 5.26
C LYS A 140 4.77 8.99 6.24
N ILE A 141 5.41 9.81 7.06
CA ILE A 141 4.74 10.79 7.92
C ILE A 141 4.48 12.04 7.07
N VAL A 142 3.24 12.50 7.04
CA VAL A 142 2.80 13.73 6.37
C VAL A 142 2.29 14.66 7.45
N ASP A 143 2.81 15.89 7.48
CA ASP A 143 2.34 16.96 8.35
C ASP A 143 1.73 18.05 7.47
N GLU A 144 0.49 18.44 7.76
CA GLU A 144 -0.25 19.44 6.98
C GLU A 144 0.18 20.87 7.32
N ASP A 145 0.84 21.08 8.47
CA ASP A 145 1.21 22.40 8.99
C ASP A 145 2.66 22.82 8.65
N SER A 146 3.32 22.13 7.72
CA SER A 146 4.71 22.43 7.33
C SER A 146 4.81 23.60 6.34
N ASP A 147 4.38 24.79 6.75
CA ASP A 147 4.78 26.07 6.16
C ASP A 147 6.23 26.38 6.57
N SER A 148 7.21 25.70 5.95
CA SER A 148 8.61 26.03 6.16
C SER A 148 8.96 27.30 5.39
N GLU A 149 8.80 28.46 6.03
CA GLU A 149 9.42 29.72 5.61
C GLU A 149 10.96 29.52 5.61
N GLU A 150 11.53 29.29 4.44
CA GLU A 150 12.96 29.22 4.21
C GLU A 150 13.61 30.62 4.34
N THR A 151 13.78 31.07 5.59
CA THR A 151 14.74 32.12 5.89
C THR A 151 16.13 31.62 5.55
N SER A 152 16.65 32.12 4.43
CA SER A 152 18.04 31.95 4.01
C SER A 152 18.95 32.51 5.11
N GLY A 153 19.42 31.61 5.98
CA GLY A 153 20.46 31.90 6.96
C GLY A 153 21.80 32.08 6.27
N GLU A 154 22.01 33.27 5.70
CA GLU A 154 23.35 33.82 5.51
C GLU A 154 24.01 33.94 6.90
N SER A 155 25.04 33.15 7.14
CA SER A 155 25.97 33.29 8.27
C SER A 155 27.30 32.75 7.73
N GLY A 156 28.30 33.58 7.44
CA GLY A 156 28.81 34.63 8.31
C GLY A 156 29.98 34.04 9.10
N ASP A 157 31.18 34.28 8.58
CA ASP A 157 32.48 34.37 9.27
C ASP A 157 32.85 33.30 10.32
N SER A 158 33.96 32.58 10.09
CA SER A 158 35.02 32.45 11.10
C SER A 158 36.30 31.85 10.49
N ASP A 159 37.33 32.68 10.61
CA ASP A 159 38.76 32.50 10.41
C ASP A 159 39.38 31.34 11.24
N LEU A 160 40.69 31.11 11.08
CA LEU A 160 41.62 30.29 11.89
C LEU A 160 42.04 28.90 11.32
N ILE A 161 43.05 28.89 10.46
CA ILE A 161 44.11 27.84 10.49
C ILE A 161 45.50 28.47 10.50
N ASP A 162 46.15 28.29 11.65
CA ASP A 162 47.52 28.62 11.97
C ASP A 162 48.40 27.38 11.67
N ALA A 163 49.45 27.52 10.86
CA ALA A 163 50.40 26.42 10.60
C ALA A 163 51.80 26.93 10.22
N ASN A 164 52.61 27.05 11.26
CA ASN A 164 54.08 27.06 11.34
C ASN A 164 54.86 26.63 10.09
N GLY A 165 55.84 27.48 9.74
CA GLY A 165 56.95 27.17 8.83
C GLY A 165 58.14 28.06 9.12
N ASP A 166 58.78 27.88 10.28
CA ASP A 166 60.13 28.37 10.56
C ASP A 166 61.13 27.70 9.60
N GLY A 167 61.96 28.52 8.97
CA GLY A 167 62.95 28.11 7.97
C GLY A 167 63.78 29.30 7.52
N ASP A 168 64.47 29.88 8.49
CA ASP A 168 65.55 30.84 8.45
C ASP A 168 66.51 30.65 7.27
N GLY A 169 66.88 31.79 6.68
CA GLY A 169 67.82 31.86 5.58
C GLY A 169 69.28 32.00 6.00
N ASP A 170 70.10 31.76 4.97
CA ASP A 170 71.33 32.47 4.60
C ASP A 170 72.71 31.84 4.94
N LEU A 171 73.53 31.82 3.88
CA LEU A 171 75.01 31.72 3.78
C LEU A 171 75.59 30.28 3.78
N ASP A 172 76.41 29.85 2.81
CA ASP A 172 77.60 30.51 2.24
C ASP A 172 77.93 30.15 0.76
N VAL A 173 78.52 31.15 0.06
CA VAL A 173 79.26 31.21 -1.23
C VAL A 173 78.50 31.18 -2.56
#